data_AF-A0A959KXN4-F1
#
_entry.id   AF-A0A959KXN4-F1
#
_cell.length_a   1.000
_cell.length_b   1.000
_cell.length_c   1.000
_cell.angle_alpha   90.00
_cell.angle_beta   90.00
_cell.angle_gamma   90.00
#
_symmetry.space_group_name_H-M   'P 1'
#
loop_
_entity.id
_entity.type
_entity.pdbx_description
1 polymer ?
#
loop_
_entity_poly.entity_id
_entity_poly.type
_entity_poly.pdbx_seq_one_letter_code
_entity_poly.pdbx_strand_id
1 'polypeptide(L)'
;MQYKVIIEENNRIEFHNSWAGEETVYLNGQLVSKKSSFWGTSHYFEAFESGEKVRYILTSKVASGMEVQLDLVRNGELVQKNIAVNFGNLPEKPESIHKEQGKKHLKN
;
A
#
# COMPACT_ATOMS: atom_id res chain seq x y z
N MET A 1 6.65 13.27 -3.23
CA MET A 1 5.68 12.38 -2.54
C MET A 1 6.42 11.15 -2.08
N GLN A 2 5.99 10.54 -0.98
CA GLN A 2 6.58 9.32 -0.44
C GLN A 2 5.86 8.12 -1.04
N TYR A 3 6.62 7.10 -1.43
CA TYR A 3 6.08 5.92 -2.09
C TYR A 3 6.86 4.66 -1.69
N LYS A 4 6.13 3.58 -1.42
CA LYS A 4 6.72 2.27 -1.15
C LYS A 4 5.87 1.16 -1.75
N VAL A 5 6.54 0.19 -2.37
CA VAL A 5 5.94 -1.10 -2.74
C VAL A 5 6.48 -2.17 -1.82
N ILE A 6 5.57 -3.01 -1.34
CA ILE A 6 5.87 -4.21 -0.57
C ILE A 6 5.23 -5.36 -1.33
N ILE A 7 6.02 -6.40 -1.63
CA ILE A 7 5.53 -7.63 -2.22
C ILE A 7 5.49 -8.68 -1.11
N GLU A 8 4.32 -9.26 -0.87
CA GLU A 8 4.12 -10.30 0.15
C GLU A 8 3.20 -11.39 -0.38
N GLU A 9 3.64 -12.65 -0.44
CA GLU A 9 2.80 -13.82 -0.80
C GLU A 9 1.98 -13.62 -2.10
N ASN A 10 2.58 -13.00 -3.13
CA ASN A 10 1.97 -12.57 -4.41
C ASN A 10 1.04 -11.35 -4.38
N ASN A 11 0.86 -10.72 -3.23
CA ASN A 11 0.17 -9.44 -3.12
C ASN A 11 1.14 -8.27 -3.25
N ARG A 12 0.76 -7.30 -4.09
CA ARG A 12 1.46 -6.03 -4.24
C ARG A 12 0.76 -4.98 -3.40
N ILE A 13 1.39 -4.60 -2.29
CA ILE A 13 0.91 -3.56 -1.38
C ILE A 13 1.66 -2.27 -1.71
N GLU A 14 0.94 -1.22 -2.09
CA GLU A 14 1.51 0.08 -2.41
C GLU A 14 1.07 1.11 -1.38
N PHE A 15 2.04 1.75 -0.73
CA PHE A 15 1.83 2.84 0.20
C PHE A 15 2.23 4.16 -0.46
N HIS A 16 1.33 5.13 -0.41
CA HIS A 16 1.53 6.48 -0.92
C HIS A 16 1.29 7.45 0.23
N ASN A 17 2.22 8.37 0.44
CA ASN A 17 2.02 9.49 1.35
C ASN A 17 2.23 10.81 0.61
N SER A 18 1.18 11.64 0.63
CA SER A 18 1.25 13.00 0.10
C SER A 18 1.99 13.92 1.08
N TRP A 19 2.52 15.03 0.58
CA TRP A 19 3.16 16.03 1.43
C TRP A 19 2.20 16.63 2.49
N ALA A 20 0.89 16.55 2.25
CA ALA A 20 -0.16 17.00 3.15
C ALA A 20 -0.55 15.93 4.20
N GLY A 21 0.17 14.80 4.27
CA GLY A 21 -0.12 13.71 5.18
C GLY A 21 -1.27 12.79 4.74
N GLU A 22 -1.64 12.82 3.45
CA GLU A 22 -2.65 11.90 2.92
C GLU A 22 -1.99 10.55 2.58
N GLU A 23 -2.28 9.55 3.42
CA GLU A 23 -1.77 8.19 3.35
C GLU A 23 -2.78 7.29 2.63
N THR A 24 -2.36 6.68 1.52
CA THR A 24 -3.19 5.85 0.66
C THR A 24 -2.54 4.49 0.44
N VAL A 25 -3.31 3.43 0.63
CA VAL A 25 -2.87 2.03 0.49
C VAL A 25 -3.62 1.36 -0.64
N TYR A 26 -2.88 0.79 -1.58
CA TYR A 26 -3.42 -0.06 -2.63
C TYR A 26 -2.98 -1.51 -2.42
N LEU A 27 -3.88 -2.45 -2.67
CA LEU A 27 -3.61 -3.88 -2.74
C LEU A 27 -3.88 -4.33 -4.17
N ASN A 28 -2.87 -4.85 -4.87
CA ASN A 28 -2.96 -5.27 -6.27
C ASN A 28 -3.58 -4.20 -7.19
N GLY A 29 -3.28 -2.93 -6.93
CA GLY A 29 -3.83 -1.78 -7.66
C GLY A 29 -5.25 -1.34 -7.24
N GLN A 30 -5.91 -2.04 -6.32
CA GLN A 30 -7.19 -1.63 -5.74
C GLN A 30 -6.97 -0.78 -4.49
N LEU A 31 -7.66 0.37 -4.41
CA LEU A 31 -7.65 1.19 -3.20
C LEU A 31 -8.31 0.45 -2.04
N VAL A 32 -7.55 0.16 -0.99
CA VAL A 32 -8.06 -0.55 0.21
C VAL A 32 -8.13 0.34 1.44
N SER A 33 -7.34 1.41 1.50
CA SER A 33 -7.39 2.35 2.61
C SER A 33 -6.91 3.73 2.21
N LYS A 34 -7.57 4.76 2.75
CA LYS A 34 -7.16 6.15 2.58
C LYS A 34 -7.42 6.91 3.88
N LYS A 35 -6.39 7.51 4.45
CA LYS A 35 -6.44 8.26 5.71
C LYS A 35 -5.54 9.48 5.62
N SER A 36 -5.77 10.47 6.48
CA SER A 36 -4.87 11.60 6.64
C SER A 36 -4.26 11.53 8.04
N SER A 37 -2.93 11.55 8.11
CA SER A 37 -2.18 11.59 9.37
C SER A 37 -0.85 12.33 9.20
N PHE A 38 -0.45 13.06 10.24
CA PHE A 38 0.85 13.73 10.31
C PHE A 38 1.90 12.92 11.07
N TRP A 39 1.47 12.03 11.97
CA TRP A 39 2.34 11.25 12.86
C TRP A 39 2.37 9.75 12.55
N GLY A 40 1.55 9.32 11.59
CA GLY A 40 1.34 7.93 11.23
C GLY A 40 -0.06 7.42 11.61
N THR A 41 -0.48 6.32 11.01
CA THR A 41 -1.78 5.68 11.23
C THR A 41 -1.70 4.18 10.96
N SER A 42 -2.74 3.44 11.37
CA SER A 42 -2.87 2.04 10.99
C SER A 42 -3.96 1.88 9.93
N HIS A 43 -3.61 1.22 8.84
CA HIS A 43 -4.49 0.85 7.75
C HIS A 43 -4.81 -0.64 7.87
N TYR A 44 -6.10 -0.93 8.04
CA TYR A 44 -6.62 -2.29 8.13
C TYR A 44 -7.24 -2.64 6.79
N PHE A 45 -6.82 -3.75 6.21
CA PHE A 45 -7.37 -4.27 4.96
C PHE A 45 -7.25 -5.78 4.91
N GLU A 46 -7.92 -6.38 3.94
CA GLU A 46 -7.97 -7.83 3.78
C GLU A 46 -7.57 -8.19 2.35
N ALA A 47 -6.82 -9.27 2.21
CA ALA A 47 -6.45 -9.85 0.92
C ALA A 47 -7.04 -11.26 0.81
N PHE A 48 -7.38 -11.69 -0.41
CA PHE A 48 -7.72 -13.08 -0.67
C PHE A 48 -6.47 -13.80 -1.18
N GLU A 49 -5.99 -14.77 -0.40
CA GLU A 49 -4.81 -15.57 -0.70
C GLU A 49 -5.22 -17.03 -0.72
N SER A 50 -4.99 -17.73 -1.84
CA SER A 50 -5.30 -19.17 -1.98
C SER A 50 -6.73 -19.57 -1.60
N GLY A 51 -7.70 -18.65 -1.75
CA GLY A 51 -9.10 -18.87 -1.39
C GLY A 51 -9.47 -18.53 0.06
N GLU A 52 -8.50 -18.11 0.88
CA GLU A 52 -8.71 -17.69 2.26
C GLU A 52 -8.56 -16.18 2.42
N LYS A 53 -9.29 -15.63 3.39
CA LYS A 53 -9.26 -14.20 3.70
C LYS A 53 -8.17 -13.94 4.74
N VAL A 54 -7.15 -13.19 4.34
CA VAL A 54 -6.00 -12.84 5.16
C VAL A 54 -6.11 -11.38 5.59
N ARG A 55 -5.90 -11.12 6.89
CA ARG A 55 -5.97 -9.77 7.44
C ARG A 55 -4.60 -9.13 7.44
N TYR A 56 -4.53 -7.92 6.90
CA TYR A 56 -3.34 -7.10 6.88
C TYR A 56 -3.53 -5.83 7.71
N ILE A 57 -2.48 -5.47 8.44
CA ILE A 57 -2.37 -4.19 9.12
C ILE A 57 -1.07 -3.55 8.67
N LEU A 58 -1.18 -2.43 7.97
CA LEU A 58 -0.04 -1.60 7.59
C LEU A 58 -0.04 -0.37 8.49
N THR A 59 0.95 -0.29 9.37
CA THR A 59 1.09 0.82 10.30
C THR A 59 2.19 1.75 9.82
N SER A 60 1.84 3.00 9.52
CA SER A 60 2.79 4.07 9.30
C SER A 60 3.15 4.75 10.61
N LYS A 61 4.41 5.16 10.73
CA LYS A 61 4.94 5.92 11.86
C LYS A 61 6.03 6.87 11.39
N VAL A 62 6.12 8.03 12.03
CA VAL A 62 7.21 8.98 11.80
C VAL A 62 8.30 8.74 12.84
N ALA A 63 9.48 8.33 12.38
CA ALA A 63 10.67 8.17 13.21
C ALA A 63 11.42 9.51 13.36
N SER A 64 12.45 9.51 14.22
CA SER A 64 13.34 10.66 14.41
C SER A 64 13.93 11.11 13.06
N GLY A 65 13.87 12.42 12.78
CA GLY A 65 14.34 12.97 11.50
C GLY A 65 13.28 13.06 10.40
N MET A 66 11.98 12.98 10.75
CA MET A 66 10.84 13.03 9.80
C MET A 66 10.82 11.87 8.78
N GLU A 67 11.50 10.78 9.09
CA GLU A 67 11.47 9.57 8.26
C GLU A 67 10.15 8.82 8.48
N VAL A 68 9.44 8.50 7.41
CA VAL A 68 8.24 7.65 7.50
C VAL A 68 8.65 6.19 7.37
N GLN A 69 8.22 5.38 8.33
CA GLN A 69 8.46 3.95 8.38
C GLN A 69 7.14 3.18 8.37
N LEU A 70 7.16 1.97 7.81
CA LEU A 70 6.02 1.07 7.79
C LEU A 70 6.32 -0.22 8.55
N ASP A 71 5.33 -0.69 9.29
CA ASP A 71 5.27 -2.04 9.84
C ASP A 71 4.11 -2.79 9.15
N LEU A 72 4.34 -4.03 8.71
CA LEU A 72 3.35 -4.89 8.09
C LEU A 72 3.08 -6.11 8.98
N VAL A 73 1.82 -6.27 9.38
CA VAL A 73 1.33 -7.42 10.12
C VAL A 73 0.36 -8.20 9.24
N ARG A 74 0.53 -9.52 9.17
CA ARG A 74 -0.32 -10.47 8.45
C ARG A 74 -0.90 -11.48 9.42
N ASN A 75 -2.23 -11.61 9.48
CA ASN A 75 -2.95 -12.50 10.41
C ASN A 75 -2.50 -12.40 11.89
N GLY A 76 -2.03 -11.22 12.32
CA GLY A 76 -1.54 -10.98 13.67
C GLY A 76 -0.04 -11.18 13.86
N GLU A 77 0.67 -11.70 12.85
CA GLU A 77 2.12 -11.88 12.86
C GLU A 77 2.83 -10.72 12.17
N LEU A 78 3.85 -10.15 12.82
CA LEU A 78 4.66 -9.08 12.24
C LEU A 78 5.58 -9.68 11.18
N VAL A 79 5.31 -9.38 9.90
CA VAL A 79 6.09 -9.91 8.78
C VAL A 79 7.22 -8.99 8.41
N GLN A 80 6.98 -7.67 8.46
CA GLN A 80 7.99 -6.66 8.16
C GLN A 80 7.92 -5.49 9.13
N LYS A 81 9.08 -4.94 9.50
CA LYS A 81 9.19 -3.89 10.52
C LYS A 81 10.15 -2.78 10.08
N ASN A 82 9.83 -1.54 10.42
CA ASN A 82 10.65 -0.35 10.20
C ASN A 82 11.07 -0.18 8.73
N ILE A 83 10.17 -0.46 7.81
CA ILE A 83 10.46 -0.31 6.38
C ILE A 83 10.49 1.18 6.06
N ALA A 84 11.67 1.74 5.79
CA ALA A 84 11.81 3.13 5.39
C ALA A 84 11.06 3.41 4.07
N VAL A 85 10.28 4.50 4.07
CA VAL A 85 9.59 5.04 2.91
C VAL A 85 10.41 6.20 2.37
N ASN A 86 11.11 5.94 1.27
CA ASN A 86 11.94 6.95 0.64
C ASN A 86 11.08 7.95 -0.14
N PHE A 87 11.60 9.16 -0.28
CA PHE A 87 11.11 10.11 -1.28
C PHE A 87 11.50 9.59 -2.67
N GLY A 88 10.51 9.36 -3.52
CA GLY A 88 10.74 8.84 -4.87
C GLY A 88 9.73 9.41 -5.85
N ASN A 89 10.06 9.32 -7.14
CA ASN A 89 9.08 9.55 -8.20
C ASN A 89 8.05 8.43 -8.14
N LEU A 90 6.75 8.77 -8.10
CA LEU A 90 5.71 7.79 -8.37
C LEU A 90 6.02 7.14 -9.71
N PRO A 91 5.93 5.80 -9.87
CA PRO A 91 5.78 5.25 -11.21
C PRO A 91 4.54 5.90 -11.83
N GLU A 92 4.63 6.31 -13.10
CA GLU A 92 3.53 6.93 -13.84
C GLU A 92 2.31 5.99 -13.87
N LYS A 93 1.42 6.16 -12.88
CA LYS A 93 0.16 5.44 -12.66
C LYS A 93 0.34 3.98 -12.23
N PRO A 94 -0.39 3.50 -11.20
CA PRO A 94 -0.56 2.07 -11.01
C PRO A 94 -1.27 1.52 -12.26
N GLU A 95 -0.64 0.53 -12.94
CA GLU A 95 -1.28 -0.22 -14.00
C GLU A 95 -2.55 -0.88 -13.43
N SER A 96 -3.68 -0.23 -13.64
CA SER A 96 -4.99 -0.77 -13.31
C SER A 96 -5.24 -1.97 -14.22
N ILE A 97 -5.19 -3.17 -13.66
CA ILE A 97 -5.50 -4.44 -14.34
C ILE A 97 -6.89 -4.37 -15.04
N HIS A 98 -7.81 -3.56 -14.49
CA HIS A 98 -9.15 -3.33 -15.06
C HIS A 98 -9.15 -2.47 -16.34
N LYS A 99 -8.17 -1.58 -16.55
CA LYS A 99 -8.08 -0.78 -17.78
C LYS A 99 -7.62 -1.59 -18.99
N GLU A 100 -6.75 -2.58 -18.78
CA GLU A 100 -6.30 -3.52 -19.81
C GLU A 100 -7.46 -4.38 -20.34
N GLN A 101 -8.32 -4.88 -19.44
CA GLN A 101 -9.48 -5.69 -19.82
C GLN A 101 -10.54 -4.89 -20.61
N GLY A 102 -10.76 -3.62 -20.26
CA GLY A 102 -11.68 -2.74 -21.00
C GLY A 102 -11.21 -2.45 -22.43
N LYS A 103 -9.89 -2.32 -22.67
CA LYS A 103 -9.33 -2.10 -24.02
C LYS A 103 -9.47 -3.31 -24.94
N LYS A 104 -9.53 -4.54 -24.40
CA LYS A 104 -9.77 -5.74 -25.21
C LYS A 104 -11.20 -5.82 -25.75
N HIS A 105 -12.19 -5.30 -25.02
CA HIS A 105 -13.60 -5.30 -25.47
C HIS A 105 -13.96 -4.18 -26.46
N LEU A 106 -13.09 -3.18 -26.65
CA LEU A 106 -13.31 -2.07 -27.58
C LEU A 106 -12.76 -2.32 -29.00
N LYS A 107 -12.15 -3.48 -29.26
CA LYS A 107 -11.55 -3.86 -30.54
C LYS A 107 -12.35 -4.90 -31.34
N ASN A 108 -13.61 -5.16 -30.99
CA ASN A 108 -14.53 -5.96 -31.80
C ASN A 108 -15.63 -5.09 -32.40
#